data_AF-A0A349HIR7-F1
#
_entry.id   AF-A0A349HIR7-F1
#
_cell.length_a   1.000
_cell.length_b   1.000
_cell.length_c   1.000
_cell.angle_alpha   90.00
_cell.angle_beta   90.00
_cell.angle_gamma   90.00
#
_symmetry.space_group_name_H-M   'P 1'
#
loop_
_entity.id
_entity.type
_entity.pdbx_description
1 polymer ?
#
loop_
_entity_poly.entity_id
_entity_poly.type
_entity_poly.pdbx_seq_one_letter_code
_entity_poly.pdbx_strand_id
1 'polypeptide(L)'
;MIKRFFFAQLLLLTMAVPSFAQDGNQNTTADAPAASDAIVIPADYKEEGMASWYGEKFQGKLTASGDPYDMERMTAAHNYLPLGVKVHVTNLGNKKKVAVIINDRGPFVPDRIIDLSRAAAQKLGFIDAGKAKVRIEPYRPEAENKDEFVTIASVAVSPHKKLYGAFYIQAGAYKVKDNADRLIERLNKAGFHNTRIVRIVTDSAQIFKVQLGMYKTLANARKVHLSMGKGFPGTFILADVIQD
;
A
#
# COMPACT_ATOMS: atom_id res chain seq x y z
N MET A 1 69.21 -47.32 8.99
CA MET A 1 68.18 -48.15 9.65
C MET A 1 67.00 -48.22 8.68
N ILE A 2 66.80 -49.31 7.93
CA ILE A 2 65.91 -50.46 8.26
C ILE A 2 64.45 -49.99 8.38
N LYS A 3 63.41 -50.45 7.69
CA LYS A 3 63.15 -51.55 6.72
C LYS A 3 61.67 -51.38 6.23
N ARG A 4 61.41 -51.78 4.97
CA ARG A 4 60.27 -52.60 4.46
C ARG A 4 58.81 -52.05 4.52
N PHE A 5 58.00 -52.02 3.45
CA PHE A 5 57.49 -53.01 2.45
C PHE A 5 56.06 -53.52 2.79
N PHE A 6 55.25 -53.70 1.72
CA PHE A 6 53.93 -54.37 1.58
C PHE A 6 52.67 -53.61 2.04
N PHE A 7 51.46 -53.85 1.52
CA PHE A 7 50.83 -54.25 0.24
C PHE A 7 49.32 -54.37 0.60
N ALA A 8 48.44 -54.07 -0.35
CA ALA A 8 47.01 -54.38 -0.45
C ALA A 8 46.26 -55.05 0.72
N GLN A 9 45.06 -54.54 1.06
CA GLN A 9 43.84 -55.36 0.89
C GLN A 9 42.54 -54.52 0.87
N LEU A 10 41.76 -54.77 -0.17
CA LEU A 10 40.35 -54.47 -0.35
C LEU A 10 39.51 -55.29 0.64
N LEU A 11 38.58 -54.67 1.36
CA LEU A 11 37.46 -55.39 1.99
C LEU A 11 36.16 -54.61 1.76
N LEU A 12 35.33 -55.18 0.88
CA LEU A 12 33.91 -54.86 0.71
C LEU A 12 33.18 -55.15 2.03
N LEU A 13 32.44 -54.17 2.55
CA LEU A 13 31.43 -54.43 3.59
C LEU A 13 30.07 -53.94 3.08
N THR A 14 29.27 -54.91 2.64
CA THR A 14 27.84 -54.76 2.36
C THR A 14 27.09 -54.57 3.67
N MET A 15 26.35 -53.48 3.82
CA MET A 15 25.35 -53.34 4.88
C MET A 15 24.00 -52.98 4.26
N ALA A 16 23.02 -53.79 4.63
CA ALA A 16 21.69 -53.89 4.08
C ALA A 16 20.85 -52.62 4.22
N VAL A 17 20.04 -52.36 3.19
CA VAL A 17 19.01 -51.32 3.20
C VAL A 17 17.75 -51.91 3.85
N PRO A 18 17.19 -51.33 4.92
CA PRO A 18 15.81 -51.62 5.27
C PRO A 18 14.90 -50.92 4.26
N SER A 19 14.25 -51.75 3.46
CA SER A 19 13.09 -51.41 2.64
C SER A 19 11.98 -50.90 3.56
N PHE A 20 11.69 -49.60 3.53
CA PHE A 20 10.47 -49.07 4.10
C PHE A 20 9.38 -49.10 3.03
N ALA A 21 8.35 -49.89 3.34
CA ALA A 21 7.18 -50.11 2.52
C ALA A 21 6.46 -48.79 2.23
N GLN A 22 6.12 -48.65 0.96
CA GLN A 22 5.22 -47.67 0.39
C GLN A 22 3.78 -48.04 0.78
N ASP A 23 3.13 -47.18 1.57
CA ASP A 23 1.66 -47.16 1.64
C ASP A 23 1.19 -45.84 1.02
N GLY A 24 0.24 -45.97 0.09
CA GLY A 24 -0.09 -44.96 -0.88
C GLY A 24 -1.02 -43.89 -0.33
N ASN A 25 -0.85 -42.66 -0.81
CA ASN A 25 -1.92 -42.07 -1.61
C ASN A 25 -1.35 -40.96 -2.52
N GLN A 26 -1.52 -41.16 -3.82
CA GLN A 26 -1.24 -40.16 -4.84
C GLN A 26 -2.32 -39.08 -4.76
N ASN A 27 -1.92 -37.85 -4.45
CA ASN A 27 -2.60 -36.70 -5.04
C ASN A 27 -1.56 -35.64 -5.40
N THR A 28 -1.09 -35.75 -6.64
CA THR A 28 -0.32 -34.74 -7.34
C THR A 28 -1.20 -33.52 -7.58
N THR A 29 -1.04 -32.48 -6.76
CA THR A 29 -1.27 -31.10 -7.18
C THR A 29 -0.05 -30.31 -6.79
N ALA A 30 0.69 -29.89 -7.83
CA ALA A 30 1.81 -28.98 -7.75
C ALA A 30 1.48 -27.77 -6.86
N ASP A 31 2.47 -27.37 -6.08
CA ASP A 31 2.48 -26.14 -5.29
C ASP A 31 1.91 -24.96 -6.10
N ALA A 32 0.67 -24.57 -5.78
CA ALA A 32 0.17 -23.26 -6.10
C ALA A 32 0.91 -22.26 -5.20
N PRO A 33 1.42 -21.14 -5.72
CA PRO A 33 2.08 -20.14 -4.89
C PRO A 33 1.08 -19.61 -3.86
N ALA A 34 1.56 -19.47 -2.62
CA ALA A 34 0.82 -18.95 -1.49
C ALA A 34 0.04 -17.69 -1.89
N ALA A 35 -1.27 -17.69 -1.60
CA ALA A 35 -2.16 -16.56 -1.83
C ALA A 35 -1.55 -15.29 -1.23
N SER A 36 -1.20 -14.33 -2.08
CA SER A 36 -0.71 -13.01 -1.68
C SER A 36 -1.70 -12.38 -0.69
N ASP A 37 -1.20 -11.87 0.44
CA ASP A 37 -1.99 -11.10 1.40
C ASP A 37 -2.72 -9.95 0.67
N ALA A 38 -3.99 -10.17 0.36
CA ALA A 38 -4.77 -9.22 -0.42
C ALA A 38 -4.85 -7.90 0.37
N ILE A 39 -4.47 -6.81 -0.28
CA ILE A 39 -4.55 -5.47 0.29
C ILE A 39 -6.05 -5.09 0.36
N VAL A 40 -6.67 -5.20 1.54
CA VAL A 40 -8.12 -5.02 1.73
C VAL A 40 -8.45 -3.69 2.41
N ILE A 41 -9.34 -2.91 1.79
CA ILE A 41 -10.02 -1.76 2.43
C ILE A 41 -11.27 -2.28 3.18
N PRO A 42 -11.55 -1.83 4.42
CA PRO A 42 -12.74 -2.19 5.17
C PRO A 42 -14.01 -1.97 4.38
N ALA A 43 -14.92 -2.92 4.52
CA ALA A 43 -16.19 -2.96 3.84
C ALA A 43 -17.04 -1.68 4.01
N ASP A 44 -16.91 -1.03 5.15
CA ASP A 44 -17.65 0.15 5.60
C ASP A 44 -16.86 1.46 5.40
N TYR A 45 -15.68 1.41 4.75
CA TYR A 45 -14.91 2.61 4.46
C TYR A 45 -15.73 3.59 3.61
N LYS A 46 -15.80 4.83 4.08
CA LYS A 46 -16.45 5.93 3.39
C LYS A 46 -15.71 7.21 3.69
N GLU A 47 -15.33 7.92 2.63
CA GLU A 47 -14.71 9.24 2.75
C GLU A 47 -15.37 10.21 1.77
N GLU A 48 -15.72 11.40 2.23
CA GLU A 48 -16.31 12.45 1.41
C GLU A 48 -15.42 13.69 1.47
N GLY A 49 -15.27 14.37 0.33
CA GLY A 49 -14.37 15.52 0.22
C GLY A 49 -14.28 16.04 -1.19
N MET A 50 -13.38 17.00 -1.43
CA MET A 50 -13.16 17.51 -2.77
C MET A 50 -12.25 16.56 -3.56
N ALA A 51 -12.56 16.39 -4.84
CA ALA A 51 -11.67 15.81 -5.83
C ALA A 51 -11.15 16.90 -6.77
N SER A 52 -9.98 16.66 -7.35
CA SER A 52 -9.55 17.31 -8.59
C SER A 52 -8.98 16.27 -9.56
N TRP A 53 -8.28 16.72 -10.59
CA TRP A 53 -7.61 15.85 -11.55
C TRP A 53 -6.26 16.43 -11.94
N TYR A 54 -5.28 15.59 -12.25
CA TYR A 54 -3.96 16.06 -12.70
C TYR A 54 -3.95 16.27 -14.22
N GLY A 55 -3.44 17.43 -14.63
CA GLY A 55 -3.30 17.81 -16.03
C GLY A 55 -2.16 17.11 -16.78
N GLU A 56 -2.14 17.32 -18.09
CA GLU A 56 -1.21 16.72 -19.06
C GLU A 56 0.28 16.81 -18.69
N LYS A 57 0.69 17.84 -17.93
CA LYS A 57 2.07 18.02 -17.44
C LYS A 57 2.62 16.88 -16.57
N PHE A 58 1.76 15.95 -16.12
CA PHE A 58 2.16 14.79 -15.35
C PHE A 58 2.32 13.52 -16.19
N GLN A 59 1.87 13.52 -17.46
CA GLN A 59 1.93 12.36 -18.35
C GLN A 59 3.36 11.79 -18.41
N GLY A 60 3.47 10.47 -18.26
CA GLY A 60 4.73 9.73 -18.32
C GLY A 60 5.64 9.87 -17.08
N LYS A 61 5.29 10.70 -16.10
CA LYS A 61 6.07 10.80 -14.85
C LYS A 61 5.77 9.62 -13.93
N LEU A 62 6.77 9.15 -13.21
CA LEU A 62 6.59 8.06 -12.25
C LEU A 62 5.63 8.45 -11.13
N THR A 63 4.67 7.57 -10.88
CA THR A 63 3.76 7.62 -9.73
C THR A 63 4.38 6.93 -8.52
N ALA A 64 3.73 7.03 -7.35
CA ALA A 64 4.16 6.32 -6.15
C ALA A 64 4.12 4.79 -6.26
N SER A 65 3.38 4.20 -7.21
CA SER A 65 3.47 2.76 -7.51
C SER A 65 4.73 2.36 -8.26
N GLY A 66 5.46 3.33 -8.84
CA GLY A 66 6.59 3.10 -9.74
C GLY A 66 6.19 3.06 -11.21
N ASP A 67 4.89 3.07 -11.54
CA ASP A 67 4.44 3.09 -12.93
C ASP A 67 4.37 4.54 -13.47
N PRO A 68 4.69 4.77 -14.75
CA PRO A 68 4.41 6.05 -15.40
C PRO A 68 2.93 6.40 -15.34
N TYR A 69 2.62 7.65 -14.99
CA TYR A 69 1.27 8.17 -15.01
C TYR A 69 0.74 8.20 -16.45
N ASP A 70 -0.47 7.68 -16.61
CA ASP A 70 -1.24 7.71 -17.84
C ASP A 70 -2.62 8.31 -17.58
N MET A 71 -2.85 9.48 -18.18
CA MET A 71 -4.08 10.25 -18.04
C MET A 71 -5.33 9.55 -18.59
N GLU A 72 -5.16 8.54 -19.47
CA GLU A 72 -6.26 7.76 -20.04
C GLU A 72 -6.64 6.54 -19.18
N ARG A 73 -5.81 6.16 -18.21
CA ARG A 73 -6.11 5.03 -17.32
C ARG A 73 -7.05 5.45 -16.20
N MET A 74 -7.78 4.48 -15.65
CA MET A 74 -8.68 4.69 -14.50
C MET A 74 -7.90 4.64 -13.18
N THR A 75 -7.11 5.68 -12.93
CA THR A 75 -6.19 5.77 -11.78
C THR A 75 -6.42 7.02 -10.94
N ALA A 76 -5.88 7.00 -9.72
CA ALA A 76 -5.96 8.11 -8.78
C ALA A 76 -4.80 8.09 -7.77
N ALA A 77 -4.55 9.26 -7.16
CA ALA A 77 -3.71 9.43 -5.99
C ALA A 77 -4.62 9.65 -4.80
N HIS A 78 -4.23 9.01 -3.70
CA HIS A 78 -4.85 9.19 -2.41
C HIS A 78 -3.77 9.33 -1.34
N ASN A 79 -4.09 10.07 -0.27
CA ASN A 79 -3.14 10.29 0.82
C ASN A 79 -2.86 8.99 1.61
N TYR A 80 -3.91 8.20 1.86
CA TYR A 80 -3.86 7.11 2.85
C TYR A 80 -4.30 5.74 2.33
N LEU A 81 -4.85 5.67 1.12
CA LEU A 81 -5.33 4.38 0.62
C LEU A 81 -4.10 3.61 0.12
N PRO A 82 -4.02 2.29 0.39
CA PRO A 82 -2.91 1.48 -0.09
C PRO A 82 -2.78 1.59 -1.62
N LEU A 83 -1.57 1.46 -2.16
CA LEU A 83 -1.41 1.41 -3.62
C LEU A 83 -1.96 0.08 -4.15
N GLY A 84 -2.45 0.07 -5.38
CA GLY A 84 -3.02 -1.10 -6.05
C GLY A 84 -4.48 -1.39 -5.72
N VAL A 85 -5.04 -0.80 -4.66
CA VAL A 85 -6.46 -1.00 -4.32
C VAL A 85 -7.38 -0.32 -5.32
N LYS A 86 -8.53 -0.94 -5.56
CA LYS A 86 -9.59 -0.40 -6.39
C LYS A 86 -10.69 0.22 -5.52
N VAL A 87 -11.13 1.42 -5.85
CA VAL A 87 -12.21 2.13 -5.15
C VAL A 87 -13.27 2.64 -6.12
N HIS A 88 -14.50 2.73 -5.62
CA HIS A 88 -15.56 3.51 -6.24
C HIS A 88 -15.47 4.97 -5.82
N VAL A 89 -15.51 5.86 -6.80
CA VAL A 89 -15.60 7.31 -6.60
C VAL A 89 -16.92 7.77 -7.19
N THR A 90 -17.75 8.40 -6.36
CA THR A 90 -19.05 8.94 -6.76
C THR A 90 -18.99 10.45 -6.74
N ASN A 91 -19.33 11.11 -7.84
CA ASN A 91 -19.56 12.55 -7.85
C ASN A 91 -20.92 12.84 -7.20
N LEU A 92 -20.92 13.59 -6.10
CA LEU A 92 -22.12 13.82 -5.30
C LEU A 92 -23.11 14.78 -5.98
N GLY A 93 -22.64 15.62 -6.89
CA GLY A 93 -23.46 16.60 -7.62
C GLY A 93 -24.29 15.98 -8.74
N ASN A 94 -23.77 14.97 -9.45
CA ASN A 94 -24.44 14.35 -10.60
C ASN A 94 -24.68 12.83 -10.46
N LYS A 95 -24.28 12.24 -9.33
CA LYS A 95 -24.41 10.81 -8.99
C LYS A 95 -23.66 9.84 -9.91
N LYS A 96 -22.86 10.33 -10.86
CA LYS A 96 -21.99 9.48 -11.67
C LYS A 96 -20.94 8.80 -10.78
N LYS A 97 -20.61 7.56 -11.09
CA LYS A 97 -19.65 6.73 -10.36
C LYS A 97 -18.63 6.12 -11.32
N VAL A 98 -17.40 5.99 -10.86
CA VAL A 98 -16.32 5.30 -11.58
C VAL A 98 -15.54 4.43 -10.60
N ALA A 99 -14.90 3.38 -11.13
CA ALA A 99 -13.91 2.62 -10.41
C ALA A 99 -12.50 3.06 -10.82
N VAL A 100 -11.63 3.29 -9.85
CA VAL A 100 -10.22 3.67 -10.08
C VAL A 100 -9.28 2.85 -9.22
N ILE A 101 -8.06 2.65 -9.71
CA ILE A 101 -6.95 2.08 -8.93
C ILE A 101 -6.17 3.21 -8.28
N ILE A 102 -5.90 3.11 -6.98
CA ILE A 102 -4.99 4.03 -6.30
C ILE A 102 -3.56 3.64 -6.67
N ASN A 103 -2.88 4.44 -7.48
CA ASN A 103 -1.50 4.16 -7.91
C ASN A 103 -0.52 5.29 -7.56
N ASP A 104 -1.01 6.37 -6.96
CA ASP A 104 -0.14 7.50 -6.62
C ASP A 104 -0.46 8.08 -5.23
N ARG A 105 0.34 9.06 -4.78
CA ARG A 105 0.24 9.73 -3.48
C ARG A 105 -0.06 11.22 -3.61
N GLY A 106 -0.81 11.73 -2.64
CA GLY A 106 -1.43 13.05 -2.69
C GLY A 106 -2.95 12.91 -2.82
N PRO A 107 -3.69 14.03 -2.87
CA PRO A 107 -3.23 15.41 -2.83
C PRO A 107 -2.82 15.89 -1.44
N PHE A 108 -1.66 16.56 -1.35
CA PHE A 108 -1.14 17.16 -0.10
C PHE A 108 -1.69 18.56 0.19
N VAL A 109 -2.95 18.83 -0.19
CA VAL A 109 -3.63 20.07 0.18
C VAL A 109 -4.82 19.74 1.09
N PRO A 110 -5.11 20.57 2.12
CA PRO A 110 -6.08 20.21 3.17
C PRO A 110 -7.49 19.89 2.66
N ASP A 111 -7.93 20.58 1.61
CA ASP A 111 -9.34 20.53 1.19
C ASP A 111 -9.63 19.44 0.14
N ARG A 112 -8.68 18.55 -0.15
CA ARG A 112 -8.81 17.57 -1.23
C ARG A 112 -8.41 16.18 -0.75
N ILE A 113 -9.23 15.20 -1.10
CA ILE A 113 -9.04 13.80 -0.66
C ILE A 113 -8.49 12.91 -1.76
N ILE A 114 -8.77 13.25 -3.03
CA ILE A 114 -8.38 12.44 -4.18
C ILE A 114 -8.09 13.32 -5.38
N ASP A 115 -7.06 12.95 -6.14
CA ASP A 115 -6.85 13.47 -7.47
C ASP A 115 -7.04 12.34 -8.48
N LEU A 116 -7.84 12.60 -9.51
CA LEU A 116 -8.24 11.59 -10.49
C LEU A 116 -7.45 11.76 -11.79
N SER A 117 -7.33 10.69 -12.56
CA SER A 117 -6.90 10.80 -13.95
C SER A 117 -7.90 11.63 -14.77
N ARG A 118 -7.44 12.14 -15.93
CA ARG A 118 -8.32 12.87 -16.85
C ARG A 118 -9.49 12.00 -17.30
N ALA A 119 -9.24 10.74 -17.67
CA ALA A 119 -10.31 9.81 -18.06
C ALA A 119 -11.34 9.60 -16.94
N ALA A 120 -10.90 9.43 -15.69
CA ALA A 120 -11.82 9.26 -14.56
C ALA A 120 -12.65 10.52 -14.28
N ALA A 121 -12.01 11.70 -14.32
CA ALA A 121 -12.71 12.98 -14.15
C ALA A 121 -13.70 13.28 -15.29
N GLN A 122 -13.37 12.89 -16.52
CA GLN A 122 -14.24 13.01 -17.68
C GLN A 122 -15.50 12.15 -17.51
N LYS A 123 -15.32 10.88 -17.11
CA LYS A 123 -16.45 9.97 -16.84
C LYS A 123 -17.31 10.45 -15.66
N LEU A 124 -16.71 11.03 -14.63
CA LEU A 124 -17.42 11.65 -13.51
C LEU A 124 -18.05 13.01 -13.84
N GLY A 125 -17.77 13.57 -15.02
CA GLY A 125 -18.38 14.80 -15.51
C GLY A 125 -18.00 16.04 -14.71
N PHE A 126 -16.73 16.21 -14.37
CA PHE A 126 -16.25 17.43 -13.70
C PHE A 126 -14.95 18.02 -14.30
N ILE A 127 -14.55 17.61 -15.51
CA ILE A 127 -13.34 18.15 -16.17
C ILE A 127 -13.39 19.67 -16.24
N ASP A 128 -14.47 20.24 -16.79
CA ASP A 128 -14.60 21.69 -17.01
C ASP A 128 -14.67 22.48 -15.70
N ALA A 129 -15.29 21.89 -14.66
CA ALA A 129 -15.34 22.48 -13.33
C ALA A 129 -13.99 22.41 -12.59
N GLY A 130 -13.08 21.53 -13.01
CA GLY A 130 -11.78 21.27 -12.39
C GLY A 130 -11.85 20.53 -11.04
N LYS A 131 -12.95 20.65 -10.31
CA LYS A 131 -13.16 20.05 -8.99
C LYS A 131 -14.60 19.55 -8.81
N ALA A 132 -14.79 18.57 -7.94
CA ALA A 132 -16.11 18.08 -7.55
C ALA A 132 -16.12 17.56 -6.11
N LYS A 133 -17.25 17.70 -5.40
CA LYS A 133 -17.48 16.95 -4.16
C LYS A 133 -17.72 15.48 -4.52
N VAL A 134 -16.93 14.59 -3.93
CA VAL A 134 -17.00 13.16 -4.19
C VAL A 134 -17.12 12.35 -2.90
N ARG A 135 -17.52 11.09 -3.08
CA ARG A 135 -17.47 10.04 -2.06
C ARG A 135 -16.63 8.88 -2.56
N ILE A 136 -15.75 8.36 -1.73
CA ILE A 136 -14.89 7.19 -1.97
C ILE A 136 -15.43 6.02 -1.14
N GLU A 137 -15.59 4.86 -1.78
CA GLU A 137 -16.03 3.60 -1.20
C GLU A 137 -15.16 2.45 -1.75
N PRO A 138 -14.97 1.33 -1.04
CA PRO A 138 -14.31 0.15 -1.58
C PRO A 138 -14.98 -0.31 -2.88
N TYR A 139 -14.19 -0.69 -3.88
CA TYR A 139 -14.73 -1.33 -5.07
C TYR A 139 -15.28 -2.70 -4.70
N ARG A 140 -16.54 -2.95 -5.07
CA ARG A 140 -17.14 -4.28 -5.08
C ARG A 140 -17.76 -4.46 -6.46
N PRO A 141 -17.45 -5.56 -7.16
CA PRO A 141 -18.21 -5.89 -8.36
C PRO A 141 -19.67 -6.03 -7.95
N GLU A 142 -20.57 -5.29 -8.61
CA GLU A 142 -21.99 -5.56 -8.51
C GLU A 142 -22.21 -6.94 -9.14
N ALA A 143 -22.82 -7.87 -8.40
CA ALA A 143 -23.15 -9.19 -8.92
C ALA A 143 -24.22 -9.00 -10.02
N GLU A 144 -23.84 -9.17 -11.28
CA GLU A 144 -24.76 -9.08 -12.42
C GLU A 144 -25.71 -10.30 -12.55
N ASN A 145 -25.69 -11.26 -11.62
CA ASN A 145 -26.68 -12.33 -11.54
C ASN A 145 -27.29 -12.40 -10.13
N LYS A 146 -28.59 -12.14 -10.05
CA LYS A 146 -29.37 -12.10 -8.79
C LYS A 146 -29.78 -13.48 -8.25
N ASP A 147 -29.43 -14.56 -8.94
CA ASP A 147 -29.85 -15.93 -8.56
C ASP A 147 -28.73 -16.83 -8.04
N GLU A 148 -27.49 -16.32 -7.93
CA GLU A 148 -26.40 -17.01 -7.23
C GLU A 148 -26.09 -16.28 -5.91
N PHE A 149 -27.11 -16.15 -5.06
CA PHE A 149 -26.91 -15.82 -3.66
C PHE A 149 -26.25 -17.00 -2.96
N VAL A 150 -24.93 -17.09 -3.03
CA VAL A 150 -24.18 -17.77 -1.97
C VAL A 150 -24.45 -16.94 -0.71
N THR A 151 -25.15 -17.57 0.22
CA THR A 151 -25.50 -17.05 1.55
C THR A 151 -24.27 -16.49 2.26
N ILE A 152 -23.95 -15.21 2.04
CA ILE A 152 -23.18 -14.44 3.00
C ILE A 152 -24.19 -14.03 4.07
N ALA A 153 -24.57 -15.03 4.87
CA ALA A 153 -25.39 -14.86 6.05
C ALA A 153 -24.90 -13.65 6.82
N SER A 154 -25.81 -12.70 7.05
CA SER A 154 -25.85 -11.81 8.21
C SER A 154 -24.61 -11.87 9.12
N VAL A 155 -23.51 -11.28 8.69
CA VAL A 155 -22.45 -10.93 9.63
C VAL A 155 -22.92 -9.64 10.26
N ALA A 156 -23.45 -9.78 11.47
CA ALA A 156 -23.82 -8.69 12.34
C ALA A 156 -22.90 -7.49 12.16
N VAL A 157 -23.48 -6.31 11.94
CA VAL A 157 -22.80 -5.02 11.92
C VAL A 157 -21.99 -4.92 13.22
N SER A 158 -20.70 -5.19 13.11
CA SER A 158 -19.76 -5.03 14.21
C SER A 158 -19.37 -3.56 14.27
N PRO A 159 -19.35 -2.94 15.46
CA PRO A 159 -19.04 -1.53 15.61
C PRO A 159 -17.58 -1.29 15.20
N HIS A 160 -17.39 -0.56 14.10
CA HIS A 160 -16.12 -0.06 13.58
C HIS A 160 -15.02 -1.11 13.36
N LYS A 161 -14.98 -1.71 12.16
CA LYS A 161 -13.84 -2.54 11.77
C LYS A 161 -12.65 -1.62 11.48
N LYS A 162 -11.72 -1.53 12.44
CA LYS A 162 -10.49 -0.75 12.33
C LYS A 162 -9.77 -1.07 11.02
N LEU A 163 -9.42 -0.06 10.23
CA LEU A 163 -8.55 -0.22 9.06
C LEU A 163 -7.15 -0.61 9.56
N TYR A 164 -6.71 -1.83 9.26
CA TYR A 164 -5.39 -2.35 9.64
C TYR A 164 -4.38 -2.20 8.49
N GLY A 165 -3.12 -1.90 8.81
CA GLY A 165 -2.03 -1.70 7.84
C GLY A 165 -0.83 -1.00 8.47
N ALA A 166 0.26 -0.83 7.73
CA ALA A 166 1.43 -0.07 8.20
C ALA A 166 1.26 1.41 7.85
N PHE A 167 0.90 2.23 8.84
CA PHE A 167 0.77 3.67 8.67
C PHE A 167 1.94 4.41 9.29
N TYR A 168 2.49 5.39 8.58
CA TYR A 168 3.56 6.27 9.03
C TYR A 168 3.06 7.70 8.97
N ILE A 169 3.63 8.63 9.74
CA ILE A 169 3.39 10.07 9.55
C ILE A 169 4.63 10.66 8.89
N GLN A 170 4.55 11.08 7.64
CA GLN A 170 5.65 11.82 7.02
C GLN A 170 5.68 13.24 7.57
N ALA A 171 6.81 13.61 8.17
CA ALA A 171 7.02 14.92 8.77
C ALA A 171 7.85 15.87 7.90
N GLY A 172 8.60 15.34 6.92
CA GLY A 172 9.37 16.16 6.00
C GLY A 172 10.09 15.35 4.92
N ALA A 173 10.60 16.04 3.90
CA ALA A 173 11.44 15.47 2.86
C ALA A 173 12.55 16.48 2.51
N TYR A 174 13.81 16.03 2.50
CA TYR A 174 14.98 16.90 2.34
C TYR A 174 15.96 16.34 1.32
N LYS A 175 16.65 17.22 0.57
CA LYS A 175 17.76 16.81 -0.31
C LYS A 175 19.07 16.54 0.45
N VAL A 176 19.26 17.24 1.58
CA VAL A 176 20.45 17.15 2.44
C VAL A 176 20.11 16.35 3.68
N LYS A 177 20.93 15.34 4.01
CA LYS A 177 20.70 14.43 5.14
C LYS A 177 20.62 15.17 6.48
N ASP A 178 21.54 16.09 6.72
CA ASP A 178 21.61 16.82 7.99
C ASP A 178 20.33 17.61 8.30
N ASN A 179 19.60 18.07 7.27
CA ASN A 179 18.31 18.73 7.46
C ASN A 179 17.24 17.74 7.96
N ALA A 180 17.27 16.50 7.48
CA ALA A 180 16.42 15.43 7.95
C ALA A 180 16.79 15.03 9.39
N ASP A 181 18.09 14.92 9.70
CA ASP A 181 18.57 14.60 11.05
C ASP A 181 18.14 15.68 12.08
N ARG A 182 18.21 16.97 11.72
CA ARG A 182 17.68 18.05 12.57
C ARG A 182 16.17 17.95 12.81
N LEU A 183 15.40 17.48 11.83
CA LEU A 183 13.97 17.24 12.04
C LEU A 183 13.73 16.05 12.99
N ILE A 184 14.51 14.97 12.86
CA ILE A 184 14.47 13.82 13.78
C ILE A 184 14.73 14.30 15.22
N GLU A 185 15.77 15.10 15.45
CA GLU A 185 16.06 15.64 16.79
C GLU A 185 14.93 16.49 17.34
N ARG A 186 14.29 17.33 16.50
CA ARG A 186 13.14 18.13 16.90
C ARG A 186 11.93 17.27 17.27
N LEU A 187 11.66 16.21 16.49
CA LEU A 187 10.61 15.25 16.79
C LEU A 187 10.88 14.54 18.12
N ASN A 188 12.12 14.07 18.33
CA ASN A 188 12.55 13.44 19.58
C ASN A 188 12.39 14.39 20.78
N LYS A 189 12.82 15.65 20.67
CA LYS A 189 12.66 16.66 21.73
C LYS A 189 11.20 16.95 22.04
N ALA A 190 10.30 16.80 21.07
CA ALA A 190 8.86 16.94 21.25
C ALA A 190 8.15 15.66 21.73
N GLY A 191 8.90 14.60 22.03
CA GLY A 191 8.35 13.34 22.55
C GLY A 191 7.98 12.29 21.47
N PHE A 192 8.33 12.55 20.21
CA PHE A 192 8.05 11.65 19.08
C PHE A 192 9.29 10.82 18.74
N HIS A 193 9.50 9.71 19.46
CA HIS A 193 10.75 8.95 19.44
C HIS A 193 10.85 7.85 18.38
N ASN A 194 9.73 7.40 17.80
CA ASN A 194 9.71 6.29 16.83
C ASN A 194 9.89 6.81 15.40
N THR A 195 11.00 7.49 15.11
CA THR A 195 11.22 8.11 13.79
C THR A 195 12.18 7.31 12.91
N ARG A 196 11.97 7.35 11.60
CA ARG A 196 12.90 6.80 10.60
C ARG A 196 13.18 7.79 9.47
N ILE A 197 14.35 7.63 8.85
CA ILE A 197 14.68 8.28 7.58
C ILE A 197 14.60 7.24 6.47
N VAL A 198 13.77 7.51 5.45
CA VAL A 198 13.73 6.72 4.22
C VAL A 198 14.52 7.47 3.15
N ARG A 199 15.63 6.89 2.70
CA ARG A 199 16.44 7.42 1.61
C ARG A 199 15.87 6.93 0.28
N ILE A 200 15.57 7.85 -0.61
CA ILE A 200 15.16 7.57 -1.99
C ILE A 200 16.23 8.15 -2.91
N VAL A 201 16.79 7.30 -3.75
CA VAL A 201 17.77 7.68 -4.78
C VAL A 201 17.11 7.51 -6.14
N THR A 202 17.26 8.52 -6.98
CA THR A 202 16.86 8.55 -8.38
C THR A 202 18.06 8.97 -9.22
N ASP A 203 17.98 8.80 -10.54
CA ASP A 203 19.07 9.16 -11.46
C ASP A 203 19.48 10.64 -11.39
N SER A 204 18.59 11.51 -10.91
CA SER A 204 18.80 12.97 -10.87
C SER A 204 18.83 13.57 -9.47
N ALA A 205 18.44 12.82 -8.43
CA ALA A 205 18.33 13.36 -7.08
C ALA A 205 18.33 12.29 -5.99
N GLN A 206 18.74 12.72 -4.80
CA GLN A 206 18.58 11.97 -3.56
C GLN A 206 17.67 12.75 -2.61
N ILE A 207 16.70 12.05 -2.00
CA ILE A 207 15.73 12.60 -1.06
C ILE A 207 15.72 11.76 0.21
N PHE A 208 15.67 12.42 1.36
CA PHE A 208 15.54 11.86 2.69
C PHE A 208 14.16 12.21 3.25
N LYS A 209 13.26 11.24 3.30
CA LYS A 209 11.93 11.39 3.90
C LYS A 209 12.03 11.07 5.40
N VAL A 210 11.53 11.97 6.24
CA VAL A 210 11.43 11.77 7.68
C VAL A 210 10.03 11.28 8.00
N GLN A 211 9.93 10.12 8.63
CA GLN A 211 8.67 9.46 8.96
C GLN A 211 8.62 9.11 10.45
N LEU A 212 7.43 9.19 11.03
CA LEU A 212 7.14 8.88 12.43
C LEU A 212 6.19 7.69 12.56
N GLY A 213 6.56 6.78 13.44
CA GLY A 213 5.80 5.63 13.89
C GLY A 213 5.69 4.53 12.85
N MET A 214 5.27 3.35 13.28
CA MET A 214 4.52 2.42 12.43
C MET A 214 3.23 2.12 13.19
N TYR A 215 2.12 2.66 12.74
CA TYR A 215 0.82 2.50 13.36
C TYR A 215 0.05 1.42 12.64
N LYS A 216 -0.43 0.43 13.39
CA LYS A 216 -1.22 -0.69 12.83
C LYS A 216 -2.58 -0.27 12.28
N THR A 217 -3.07 0.92 12.63
CA THR A 217 -4.37 1.41 12.17
C THR A 217 -4.32 2.88 11.83
N LEU A 218 -5.15 3.29 10.87
CA LEU A 218 -5.31 4.70 10.51
C LEU A 218 -5.81 5.54 11.70
N ALA A 219 -6.68 4.97 12.55
CA ALA A 219 -7.18 5.66 13.75
C ALA A 219 -6.04 6.01 14.72
N ASN A 220 -5.10 5.09 14.94
CA ASN A 220 -3.93 5.34 15.79
C ASN A 220 -3.00 6.38 15.15
N ALA A 221 -2.76 6.29 13.84
CA ALA A 221 -1.96 7.26 13.11
C ALA A 221 -2.58 8.67 13.19
N ARG A 222 -3.89 8.80 13.00
CA ARG A 222 -4.64 10.07 13.15
C ARG A 222 -4.55 10.64 14.55
N LYS A 223 -4.71 9.79 15.57
CA LYS A 223 -4.59 10.23 16.97
C LYS A 223 -3.24 10.89 17.23
N VAL A 224 -2.15 10.28 16.77
CA VAL A 224 -0.80 10.84 16.95
C VAL A 224 -0.57 12.06 16.05
N HIS A 225 -1.01 12.02 14.80
CA HIS A 225 -0.90 13.15 13.88
C HIS A 225 -1.57 14.42 14.44
N LEU A 226 -2.76 14.27 15.04
CA LEU A 226 -3.45 15.37 15.73
C LEU A 226 -2.67 15.89 16.94
N SER A 227 -1.99 15.03 17.69
CA SER A 227 -1.19 15.46 18.85
C SER A 227 0.12 16.19 18.48
N MET A 228 0.59 16.08 17.23
CA MET A 228 1.76 16.83 16.75
C MET A 228 1.50 18.34 16.68
N GLY A 229 0.24 18.74 16.50
CA GLY A 229 -0.18 20.14 16.52
C GLY A 229 0.52 21.02 15.47
N LYS A 230 0.54 22.34 15.73
CA LYS A 230 1.08 23.34 14.79
C LYS A 230 2.62 23.36 14.72
N GLY A 231 3.33 22.65 15.59
CA GLY A 231 4.80 22.63 15.65
C GLY A 231 5.47 21.90 14.48
N PHE A 232 4.72 21.05 13.79
CA PHE A 232 5.17 20.26 12.64
C PHE A 232 4.19 20.43 11.46
N PRO A 233 4.18 21.63 10.83
CA PRO A 233 3.30 21.90 9.71
C PRO A 233 3.66 21.03 8.50
N GLY A 234 2.66 20.67 7.69
CA GLY A 234 2.88 19.85 6.50
C GLY A 234 3.10 18.36 6.77
N THR A 235 2.85 17.89 8.00
CA THR A 235 2.80 16.46 8.31
C THR A 235 1.56 15.81 7.71
N PHE A 236 1.70 14.59 7.21
CA PHE A 236 0.58 13.80 6.71
C PHE A 236 0.81 12.30 6.95
N ILE A 237 -0.27 11.54 7.06
CA ILE A 237 -0.19 10.09 7.22
C ILE A 237 0.11 9.44 5.86
N LEU A 238 0.90 8.38 5.85
CA LEU A 238 1.22 7.52 4.73
C LEU A 238 0.78 6.11 5.08
N ALA A 239 0.09 5.44 4.15
CA ALA A 239 0.05 3.99 4.17
C ALA A 239 1.26 3.48 3.38
N ASP A 240 2.09 2.68 4.04
CA ASP A 240 3.21 2.00 3.39
C ASP A 240 2.70 0.65 2.84
N VAL A 241 3.12 0.32 1.62
CA VAL A 241 3.07 -1.06 1.15
C VAL A 241 4.37 -1.67 1.63
N ILE A 242 4.31 -2.77 2.40
CA ILE A 242 5.51 -3.55 2.66
C ILE A 242 5.94 -4.08 1.30
N GLN A 243 6.93 -3.45 0.69
CA GLN A 243 7.63 -4.01 -0.46
C GLN A 243 8.68 -4.95 0.14
N ASP A 244 8.53 -6.24 -0.14
CA ASP A 244 9.62 -7.21 0.00
C ASP A 244 10.71 -6.96 -1.05
#